data_AF-A0A812ZRA8-F1
#
_entry.id   AF-A0A812ZRA8-F1
#
_cell.length_a   1.000
_cell.length_b   1.000
_cell.length_c   1.000
_cell.angle_alpha   90.00
_cell.angle_beta   90.00
_cell.angle_gamma   90.00
#
_symmetry.space_group_name_H-M   'P 1'
#
loop_
_entity.id
_entity.type
_entity.pdbx_description
1 polymer ?
#
loop_
_entity_poly.entity_id
_entity_poly.type
_entity_poly.pdbx_seq_one_letter_code
_entity_poly.pdbx_strand_id
1 'polypeptide(L)'
;MLRTMYGKLSRNKVCPTVGRHWELLGFQSGDPRTDLNRSGGVLNVIQMFYFFAHHFDLMKAAYLLAQDAQHNFPLACVSINITKMVIECLLQGRLSKLCNNSR
;
A
#
# COMPACT_ATOMS: atom_id res chain seq x y z
N MET A 1 9.60 -7.86 1.43
CA MET A 1 8.22 -7.38 1.71
C MET A 1 7.41 -7.28 0.42
N LEU A 2 7.68 -6.34 -0.48
CA LEU A 2 6.91 -6.18 -1.73
C LEU A 2 6.87 -7.43 -2.62
N ARG A 3 8.01 -8.09 -2.85
CA ARG A 3 8.07 -9.36 -3.62
C ARG A 3 7.20 -10.45 -3.02
N THR A 4 7.16 -10.55 -1.68
CA THR A 4 6.33 -11.51 -0.95
C THR A 4 4.84 -11.22 -1.16
N MET A 5 4.45 -9.94 -1.07
CA MET A 5 3.08 -9.50 -1.33
C MET A 5 2.66 -9.81 -2.76
N TYR A 6 3.48 -9.39 -3.74
CA TYR A 6 3.25 -9.67 -5.15
C TYR A 6 3.04 -11.17 -5.39
N GLY A 7 3.95 -12.02 -4.89
CA GLY A 7 3.88 -13.45 -5.13
C GLY A 7 2.65 -14.12 -4.50
N LYS A 8 2.22 -13.67 -3.32
CA LYS A 8 0.99 -14.20 -2.70
C LYS A 8 -0.29 -13.68 -3.36
N LEU A 9 -0.34 -12.40 -3.74
CA LEU A 9 -1.54 -11.78 -4.32
C LEU A 9 -1.77 -12.22 -5.76
N SER A 10 -0.73 -12.16 -6.60
CA SER A 10 -0.80 -12.51 -8.03
C SER A 10 -0.65 -14.00 -8.31
N ARG A 11 -0.26 -14.81 -7.31
CA ARG A 11 0.15 -16.21 -7.45
C ARG A 11 1.33 -16.44 -8.41
N ASN A 12 2.07 -15.39 -8.78
CA ASN A 12 3.26 -15.47 -9.63
C ASN A 12 4.55 -15.51 -8.80
N LYS A 13 5.39 -16.52 -9.04
CA LYS A 13 6.68 -16.66 -8.34
C LYS A 13 7.81 -15.83 -8.98
N VAL A 14 7.64 -15.46 -10.25
CA VAL A 14 8.59 -14.63 -11.00
C VAL A 14 8.28 -13.16 -10.71
N CYS A 15 9.23 -12.48 -10.08
CA CYS A 15 9.11 -11.08 -9.69
C CYS A 15 10.50 -10.45 -9.84
N PRO A 16 10.82 -9.92 -11.05
CA PRO A 16 12.05 -9.19 -11.27
C PRO A 16 12.06 -7.89 -10.44
N THR A 17 13.23 -7.31 -10.21
CA THR A 17 13.32 -6.09 -9.38
C THR A 17 12.58 -4.91 -10.01
N VAL A 18 12.55 -4.82 -11.34
CA VAL A 18 11.88 -3.77 -12.12
C VAL A 18 11.01 -4.43 -13.19
N GLY A 19 9.81 -3.89 -13.42
CA GLY A 19 8.92 -4.28 -14.50
C GLY A 19 7.45 -3.91 -14.23
N ARG A 20 6.62 -3.99 -15.27
CA ARG A 20 5.19 -3.60 -15.24
C ARG A 20 4.35 -4.35 -14.19
N HIS A 21 4.83 -5.48 -13.68
CA HIS A 21 4.16 -6.20 -12.61
C HIS A 21 3.99 -5.38 -11.31
N TRP A 22 4.79 -4.34 -11.11
CA TRP A 22 4.59 -3.39 -10.00
C TRP A 22 3.39 -2.46 -10.25
N GLU A 23 3.09 -2.12 -11.50
CA GLU A 23 1.88 -1.36 -11.86
C GLU A 23 0.62 -2.17 -11.56
N LEU A 24 0.67 -3.52 -11.64
CA LEU A 24 -0.42 -4.40 -11.20
C LEU A 24 -0.69 -4.32 -9.70
N LEU A 25 0.31 -4.00 -8.88
CA LEU A 25 0.12 -3.69 -7.46
C LEU A 25 -0.31 -2.24 -7.23
N GLY A 26 -0.35 -1.42 -8.29
CA GLY A 26 -0.76 -0.03 -8.24
C GLY A 26 0.37 0.96 -7.93
N PHE A 27 1.62 0.63 -8.25
CA PHE A 27 2.71 1.63 -8.32
C PHE A 27 2.62 2.42 -9.64
N GLN A 28 3.13 3.65 -9.69
CA GLN A 28 3.06 4.48 -10.91
C GLN A 28 4.08 4.08 -11.97
N SER A 29 5.15 3.39 -11.57
CA SER A 29 6.19 2.94 -12.48
C SER A 29 6.53 1.48 -12.25
N GLY A 30 7.23 0.90 -13.24
CA GLY A 30 7.84 -0.41 -13.10
C GLY A 30 8.98 -0.49 -12.07
N ASP A 31 9.34 0.60 -11.39
CA ASP A 31 10.29 0.56 -10.28
C ASP A 31 9.67 1.19 -9.00
N PRO A 32 9.23 0.37 -8.03
CA PRO A 32 8.54 0.86 -6.84
C PRO A 32 9.41 1.77 -5.96
N ARG A 33 10.74 1.74 -6.14
CA ARG A 33 11.66 2.65 -5.42
C ARG A 33 11.42 4.11 -5.79
N THR A 34 11.02 4.38 -7.03
CA THR A 34 10.79 5.75 -7.50
C THR A 34 9.60 6.40 -6.80
N ASP A 35 8.50 5.67 -6.67
CA ASP A 35 7.32 6.06 -5.89
C ASP A 35 7.72 6.24 -4.41
N LEU A 36 8.32 5.22 -3.80
CA LEU A 36 8.64 5.23 -2.36
C LEU A 36 9.59 6.36 -1.96
N ASN A 37 10.60 6.66 -2.77
CA ASN A 37 11.55 7.74 -2.50
C ASN A 37 10.87 9.12 -2.44
N ARG A 38 9.74 9.30 -3.13
CA ARG A 38 8.96 10.55 -3.12
C ARG A 38 7.92 10.60 -2.01
N SER A 39 7.58 9.46 -1.41
CA SER A 39 6.39 9.33 -0.55
C SER A 39 6.69 9.03 0.92
N GLY A 40 7.91 9.26 1.41
CA GLY A 40 8.27 8.96 2.80
C GLY A 40 8.87 7.56 3.01
N GLY A 41 9.33 6.92 1.93
CA GLY A 41 10.24 5.78 1.98
C GLY A 41 9.63 4.51 2.58
N VAL A 42 10.42 3.85 3.44
CA VAL A 42 10.17 2.48 3.93
C VAL A 42 8.90 2.36 4.78
N LEU A 43 8.44 3.44 5.41
CA LEU A 43 7.24 3.42 6.26
C LEU A 43 6.01 2.93 5.47
N ASN A 44 5.85 3.37 4.23
CA ASN A 44 4.73 2.93 3.39
C ASN A 44 4.78 1.42 3.11
N VAL A 45 5.99 0.88 2.91
CA VAL A 45 6.19 -0.56 2.70
C VAL A 45 5.80 -1.32 3.97
N ILE A 46 6.18 -0.81 5.14
CA ILE A 46 5.86 -1.42 6.42
C ILE A 46 4.36 -1.42 6.66
N GLN A 47 3.68 -0.28 6.50
CA GLN A 47 2.24 -0.15 6.70
C GLN A 47 1.45 -1.05 5.75
N MET A 48 1.79 -1.03 4.46
CA MET A 48 1.12 -1.87 3.46
C MET A 48 1.40 -3.36 3.70
N PHE A 49 2.61 -3.74 4.10
CA PHE A 49 2.92 -5.12 4.44
C PHE A 49 2.26 -5.58 5.73
N TYR A 50 2.12 -4.69 6.73
CA TYR A 50 1.39 -4.97 7.95
C TYR A 50 -0.07 -5.27 7.65
N PHE A 51 -0.71 -4.42 6.84
CA PHE A 51 -2.08 -4.66 6.36
C PHE A 51 -2.21 -6.00 5.63
N PHE A 52 -1.28 -6.30 4.72
CA PHE A 52 -1.21 -7.59 4.04
C PHE A 52 -1.04 -8.79 5.00
N ALA A 53 -0.20 -8.66 6.02
CA ALA A 53 0.15 -9.76 6.93
C ALA A 53 -0.95 -10.04 7.96
N HIS A 54 -1.61 -9.01 8.46
CA HIS A 54 -2.63 -9.13 9.53
C HIS A 54 -4.06 -9.19 9.00
N HIS A 55 -4.31 -8.66 7.79
CA HIS A 55 -5.64 -8.59 7.18
C HIS A 55 -5.60 -9.07 5.73
N PHE A 56 -5.02 -10.25 5.51
CA PHE A 56 -4.77 -10.79 4.17
C PHE A 56 -6.04 -10.87 3.30
N ASP A 57 -7.16 -11.34 3.84
CA ASP A 57 -8.40 -11.49 3.06
C ASP A 57 -8.93 -10.14 2.59
N LEU A 58 -8.83 -9.10 3.43
CA LEU A 58 -9.23 -7.74 3.08
C LEU A 58 -8.26 -7.13 2.06
N MET A 59 -6.95 -7.31 2.25
CA MET A 59 -5.94 -6.89 1.26
C MET A 59 -6.17 -7.57 -0.10
N LYS A 60 -6.53 -8.86 -0.10
CA LYS A 60 -6.84 -9.61 -1.32
C LYS A 60 -8.12 -9.10 -1.98
N ALA A 61 -9.17 -8.83 -1.22
CA ALA A 61 -10.39 -8.24 -1.75
C ALA A 61 -10.12 -6.85 -2.36
N ALA A 62 -9.34 -6.00 -1.68
CA ALA A 62 -8.92 -4.70 -2.19
C ALA A 62 -8.07 -4.83 -3.47
N TYR A 63 -7.17 -5.82 -3.53
CA TYR A 63 -6.38 -6.12 -4.73
C TYR A 63 -7.22 -6.57 -5.93
N LEU A 64 -8.26 -7.36 -5.70
CA LEU A 64 -9.18 -7.77 -6.76
C LEU A 64 -10.03 -6.59 -7.24
N LEU A 65 -10.55 -5.77 -6.32
CA LEU A 65 -11.32 -4.57 -6.65
C LEU A 65 -10.47 -3.53 -7.40
N ALA A 66 -9.20 -3.38 -7.02
CA ALA A 66 -8.26 -2.48 -7.71
C ALA A 66 -8.05 -2.83 -9.19
N GLN A 67 -8.37 -4.06 -9.60
CA GLN A 67 -8.28 -4.55 -10.98
C GLN A 67 -9.64 -4.58 -11.70
N ASP A 68 -10.71 -4.14 -11.04
CA ASP A 68 -12.04 -4.09 -11.63
C ASP A 68 -12.10 -3.14 -12.83
N ALA A 69 -12.87 -3.50 -13.87
CA ALA A 69 -12.93 -2.70 -15.09
C ALA A 69 -13.56 -1.31 -14.89
N GLN A 70 -14.45 -1.14 -13.89
CA GLN A 70 -15.15 0.11 -13.65
C GLN A 70 -14.61 0.86 -12.43
N HIS A 71 -14.15 0.15 -11.41
CA HIS A 71 -13.72 0.71 -10.13
C HIS A 71 -12.21 0.53 -9.86
N ASN A 72 -11.39 0.38 -10.91
CA ASN A 72 -9.95 0.24 -10.72
C ASN A 72 -9.36 1.44 -9.97
N PHE A 73 -8.32 1.15 -9.19
CA PHE A 73 -7.54 2.18 -8.53
C PHE A 73 -6.12 1.67 -8.28
N PRO A 74 -5.11 2.56 -8.22
CA PRO A 74 -3.74 2.17 -7.93
C PRO A 74 -3.58 1.85 -6.44
N LEU A 75 -3.76 0.58 -6.07
CA LEU A 75 -3.76 0.11 -4.67
C LEU A 75 -2.55 0.58 -3.86
N ALA A 76 -1.33 0.45 -4.39
CA ALA A 76 -0.12 0.91 -3.68
C ALA A 76 -0.12 2.44 -3.49
N CYS A 77 -0.45 3.23 -4.52
CA CYS A 77 -0.56 4.69 -4.38
C CYS A 77 -1.63 5.10 -3.36
N VAL A 78 -2.79 4.45 -3.37
CA VAL A 78 -3.85 4.71 -2.38
C VAL A 78 -3.36 4.37 -0.97
N SER A 79 -2.67 3.25 -0.78
CA SER A 79 -2.11 2.85 0.52
C SER A 79 -1.06 3.84 1.03
N ILE A 80 -0.21 4.34 0.12
CA ILE A 80 0.77 5.40 0.41
C ILE A 80 0.05 6.68 0.85
N ASN A 81 -0.98 7.11 0.12
CA ASN A 81 -1.74 8.31 0.44
C ASN A 81 -2.45 8.20 1.79
N ILE A 82 -3.03 7.05 2.10
CA ILE A 82 -3.63 6.78 3.42
C ILE A 82 -2.59 6.89 4.52
N THR A 83 -1.42 6.26 4.34
CA THR A 83 -0.31 6.35 5.30
C THR A 83 0.08 7.81 5.53
N LYS A 84 0.22 8.60 4.46
CA LYS A 84 0.52 10.03 4.54
C LYS A 84 -0.54 10.80 5.33
N MET A 85 -1.82 10.61 5.01
CA MET A 85 -2.94 11.28 5.70
C MET A 85 -2.96 10.97 7.19
N VAL A 86 -2.73 9.71 7.56
CA VAL A 86 -2.69 9.28 8.97
C VAL A 86 -1.52 9.93 9.71
N ILE A 87 -0.34 9.96 9.10
CA ILE A 87 0.85 10.59 9.69
C ILE A 87 0.65 12.11 9.83
N GLU A 88 0.07 12.78 8.85
CA GLU A 88 -0.25 14.21 8.95
C GLU A 88 -1.25 14.49 10.08
N CYS A 89 -2.31 13.69 10.20
CA CYS A 89 -3.26 13.79 11.31
C CYS A 89 -2.60 13.54 12.68
N LEU A 90 -1.66 12.61 12.77
CA LEU A 90 -0.92 12.31 13.98
C LEU A 90 0.02 13.46 14.37
N LEU A 91 0.84 13.94 13.43
CA LEU A 91 1.81 15.01 13.66
C LEU A 91 1.14 16.35 14.01
N GLN A 92 -0.07 16.60 13.50
CA GLN A 92 -0.88 17.76 13.86
C GLN A 92 -1.61 17.60 15.21
N GLY A 93 -1.41 16.48 15.92
CA GLY A 93 -2.05 16.19 17.20
C GLY A 93 -3.55 15.89 17.12
N ARG A 94 -4.15 15.88 15.91
CA ARG A 94 -5.59 15.60 15.71
C ARG A 94 -5.94 14.19 16.13
N LEU A 95 -5.11 13.21 15.74
CA LEU A 95 -5.33 11.81 16.10
C LEU A 95 -5.14 11.58 17.61
N SER A 96 -4.10 12.17 18.21
CA SER A 96 -3.85 12.08 19.66
C SER A 96 -5.00 12.67 20.47
N LYS A 97 -5.51 13.85 20.06
CA LYS A 97 -6.66 14.50 20.69
C LYS A 97 -7.91 13.61 20.60
N LEU A 98 -8.19 13.03 19.43
CA LEU A 98 -9.31 12.11 19.25
C LEU A 98 -9.19 10.90 20.20
N CYS A 99 -8.05 10.21 20.20
CA CYS A 99 -7.84 9.03 21.02
C CYS A 99 -7.95 9.31 22.53
N ASN A 100 -7.51 10.49 22.97
CA ASN A 100 -7.60 10.89 24.38
C ASN A 100 -9.02 11.28 24.79
N ASN A 101 -9.86 11.73 23.84
CA ASN A 101 -11.27 12.08 24.09
C ASN A 101 -12.20 10.86 24.07
N SER A 102 -11.74 9.70 23.61
CA SER A 102 -12.51 8.44 23.57
C SER A 102 -12.42 7.63 24.87
N ARG A 103 -11.97 8.25 25.97
CA ARG A 103 -11.97 7.69 27.33
C ARG A 103 -13.06 8.34 28.16
#